data_AF-A0A7J7HUN6-F1
#
_entry.id   AF-A0A7J7HUN6-F1
#
_cell.length_a   1.000
_cell.length_b   1.000
_cell.length_c   1.000
_cell.angle_alpha   90.00
_cell.angle_beta   90.00
_cell.angle_gamma   90.00
#
_symmetry.space_group_name_H-M   'P 1'
#
loop_
_entity.id
_entity.type
_entity.pdbx_description
1 polymer ?
#
loop_
_entity_poly.entity_id
_entity_poly.type
_entity_poly.pdbx_seq_one_letter_code
_entity_poly.pdbx_strand_id
1 'polypeptide(L)'
;MLKLAKLLHHKGFHITFINTEFNHRRLLKSQGHHSISGTPSFRFETIPDGLPSSELDATQDIPALCHSILHNFLNPFRQSPTRQTQPSGDLRSFRCWNGIHCESG
;
A
#
# COMPACT_ATOMS: atom_id res chain seq x y z
N MET A 1 1.84 10.78 0.08
CA MET A 1 0.56 10.10 0.39
C MET A 1 0.50 9.47 1.78
N LEU A 2 1.59 8.87 2.30
CA LEU A 2 1.59 8.32 3.67
C LEU A 2 1.17 9.35 4.75
N LYS A 3 1.58 10.61 4.62
CA LYS A 3 1.15 11.70 5.53
C LYS A 3 -0.38 11.90 5.50
N LEU A 4 -1.00 11.87 4.32
CA LEU A 4 -2.45 11.99 4.18
C LEU A 4 -3.18 10.78 4.76
N ALA A 5 -2.68 9.57 4.49
CA ALA A 5 -3.19 8.35 5.10
C ALA A 5 -3.17 8.44 6.65
N LYS A 6 -2.07 8.92 7.23
CA LYS A 6 -1.97 9.16 8.68
C LYS A 6 -2.99 10.20 9.17
N LEU A 7 -3.18 11.30 8.43
CA LEU A 7 -4.17 12.33 8.79
C LEU A 7 -5.61 11.78 8.75
N LEU A 8 -5.96 10.97 7.75
CA LEU A 8 -7.26 10.32 7.67
C LEU A 8 -7.45 9.32 8.80
N HIS A 9 -6.41 8.55 9.14
CA HIS A 9 -6.45 7.66 10.30
C HIS A 9 -6.68 8.40 11.62
N HIS A 10 -6.02 9.55 11.83
CA HIS A 10 -6.30 10.43 12.96
C HIS A 10 -7.74 10.96 13.01
N LYS A 11 -8.46 10.96 11.88
CA LYS A 11 -9.89 11.32 11.79
C LYS A 11 -10.83 10.13 12.02
N GLY A 12 -10.30 8.96 12.39
CA GLY A 12 -11.07 7.75 12.71
C GLY A 12 -11.24 6.75 11.57
N PHE A 13 -10.61 7.01 10.41
CA PHE A 13 -10.70 6.10 9.28
C PHE A 13 -9.76 4.90 9.44
N HIS A 14 -10.21 3.75 8.97
CA HIS A 14 -9.37 2.57 8.88
C HIS A 14 -8.62 2.62 7.55
N ILE A 15 -7.30 2.51 7.60
CA ILE A 15 -6.47 2.68 6.42
C ILE A 15 -5.66 1.41 6.18
N THR A 16 -5.80 0.86 4.96
CA THR A 16 -4.86 -0.11 4.43
C THR A 16 -4.03 0.58 3.34
N PHE A 17 -2.75 0.77 3.63
CA PHE A 17 -1.79 1.36 2.70
C PHE A 17 -1.10 0.26 1.90
N ILE A 18 -1.40 0.17 0.61
CA ILE A 18 -0.85 -0.86 -0.27
C ILE A 18 0.40 -0.29 -0.95
N ASN A 19 1.53 -0.96 -0.72
CA ASN A 19 2.81 -0.68 -1.35
C ASN A 19 3.10 -1.72 -2.43
N THR A 20 3.86 -1.34 -3.46
CA THR A 20 4.58 -2.33 -4.25
C THR A 20 5.74 -2.91 -3.45
N GLU A 21 6.19 -4.14 -3.74
CA GLU A 21 7.35 -4.74 -3.08
C GLU A 21 8.59 -3.83 -3.04
N PHE A 22 8.94 -3.21 -4.17
CA PHE A 22 10.08 -2.30 -4.24
C PHE A 22 9.95 -1.13 -3.24
N ASN A 23 8.81 -0.43 -3.23
CA ASN A 23 8.52 0.64 -2.28
C ASN A 23 8.47 0.17 -0.82
N HIS A 24 7.92 -1.02 -0.56
CA HIS A 24 7.90 -1.59 0.78
C HIS A 24 9.33 -1.82 1.31
N ARG A 25 10.20 -2.40 0.48
CA ARG A 25 11.61 -2.62 0.84
C ARG A 25 12.36 -1.30 1.05
N ARG A 26 12.12 -0.28 0.23
CA ARG A 26 12.71 1.06 0.42
C ARG A 26 12.20 1.77 1.69
N LEU A 27 10.91 1.63 2.01
CA LEU A 27 10.35 2.18 3.23
C LEU A 27 10.98 1.52 4.47
N LEU A 28 11.11 0.19 4.45
CA LEU A 28 11.81 -0.57 5.48
C LEU A 28 13.25 -0.11 5.68
N LYS A 29 14.00 0.08 4.59
CA LYS A 29 15.40 0.55 4.66
C LYS A 29 15.51 1.96 5.25
N SER A 30 14.60 2.85 4.87
CA SER A 30 14.65 4.27 5.27
C SER A 30 14.08 4.56 6.65
N GLN A 31 13.07 3.82 7.10
CA GLN A 31 12.34 4.10 8.35
C GLN A 31 12.36 2.94 9.36
N GLY A 32 13.00 1.82 9.02
CA GLY A 32 13.12 0.64 9.88
C GLY A 32 11.87 -0.24 9.92
N HIS A 33 12.01 -1.45 10.47
CA HIS A 33 10.93 -2.45 10.54
C HIS A 33 9.70 -1.98 11.34
N HIS A 34 9.90 -1.11 12.31
CA HIS A 34 8.81 -0.53 13.11
C HIS A 34 7.94 0.47 12.33
N SER A 35 8.42 0.99 11.19
CA SER A 35 7.65 1.94 10.39
C SER A 35 6.47 1.31 9.67
N ILE A 36 6.56 -0.01 9.42
CA ILE A 36 5.52 -0.80 8.76
C ILE A 36 4.78 -1.74 9.72
N SER A 37 5.17 -1.76 11.00
CA SER A 37 4.41 -2.46 12.04
C SER A 37 3.13 -1.67 12.30
N GLY A 38 2.15 -1.88 11.43
CA GLY A 38 0.86 -1.20 11.47
C GLY A 38 0.08 -1.53 12.74
N THR A 39 -0.95 -0.74 13.00
CA THR A 39 -1.96 -1.03 14.02
C THR A 39 -3.13 -1.78 13.36
N PRO A 40 -4.08 -2.35 14.13
CA PRO A 40 -5.24 -2.99 13.55
C PRO A 40 -6.07 -2.10 12.60
N SER A 41 -6.01 -0.78 12.81
CA SER A 41 -6.71 0.24 12.03
C SER A 41 -5.82 1.01 11.03
N PHE A 42 -4.50 0.79 11.04
CA PHE A 42 -3.57 1.33 10.05
C PHE A 42 -2.58 0.25 9.61
N ARG A 43 -2.77 -0.31 8.42
CA ARG A 43 -2.01 -1.46 7.94
C ARG A 43 -1.19 -1.13 6.71
N PHE A 44 -0.09 -1.85 6.54
CA PHE A 44 0.67 -1.87 5.31
C PHE A 44 0.55 -3.24 4.66
N GLU A 45 0.17 -3.26 3.40
CA GLU A 45 0.14 -4.46 2.56
C GLU A 45 1.08 -4.29 1.38
N THR A 46 1.50 -5.41 0.80
CA THR A 46 2.45 -5.42 -0.30
C THR A 46 1.90 -6.23 -1.46
N ILE A 47 2.05 -5.69 -2.67
CA ILE A 47 1.72 -6.36 -3.93
C ILE A 47 2.92 -6.33 -4.88
N PRO A 48 3.02 -7.27 -5.82
CA PRO A 48 4.07 -7.24 -6.84
C PRO A 48 3.90 -6.02 -7.76
N ASP A 49 5.00 -5.39 -8.16
CA ASP A 49 5.03 -4.33 -9.18
C ASP A 49 5.06 -4.87 -10.61
N GLY A 50 5.10 -6.19 -10.78
CA GLY A 50 5.14 -6.85 -12.10
C GLY A 50 6.45 -6.63 -12.86
N LEU A 51 7.50 -6.20 -12.16
CA LEU A 51 8.85 -6.04 -12.70
C LEU A 51 9.76 -7.17 -12.18
N PRO A 52 10.83 -7.53 -12.92
CA PRO A 52 11.85 -8.41 -12.39
C PRO A 52 12.45 -7.79 -11.11
N SER A 53 12.85 -8.65 -10.17
CA SER A 53 13.46 -8.21 -8.92
C SER A 53 14.67 -7.33 -9.21
N SER A 54 14.58 -6.05 -8.84
CA SER A 54 15.69 -5.11 -8.95
C SER A 54 16.35 -4.90 -7.59
N GLU A 55 17.66 -4.65 -7.60
CA GLU A 55 18.41 -4.30 -6.39
C GLU A 55 17.80 -3.08 -5.68
N LEU A 56 17.92 -3.05 -4.35
CA LEU A 56 17.26 -2.05 -3.51
C LEU A 56 17.64 -0.59 -3.83
N ASP A 57 18.85 -0.39 -4.36
CA ASP A 57 19.41 0.91 -4.71
C ASP A 57 19.45 1.15 -6.23
N ALA A 58 18.87 0.24 -7.03
CA ALA A 58 18.76 0.45 -8.45
C ALA A 58 17.77 1.58 -8.77
N THR A 59 18.06 2.34 -9.82
CA THR A 59 17.07 3.24 -10.41
C THR A 59 15.99 2.36 -11.02
N GLN A 60 14.77 2.43 -10.49
CA GLN A 60 13.64 1.68 -11.03
C GLN A 60 13.35 2.16 -12.46
N ASP A 61 13.16 1.22 -13.39
CA ASP A 61 12.77 1.52 -14.76
C ASP A 61 11.33 2.08 -14.74
N ILE A 62 11.23 3.42 -14.79
CA ILE A 62 9.96 4.14 -14.70
C ILE A 62 9.04 3.82 -15.88
N PRO A 63 9.50 3.81 -17.14
CA PRO A 63 8.68 3.33 -18.27
C PRO A 63 8.10 1.93 -18.06
N ALA A 64 8.92 0.96 -17.67
CA ALA A 64 8.47 -0.41 -17.43
C ALA A 64 7.47 -0.48 -16.26
N LEU A 65 7.72 0.28 -15.19
CA LEU A 65 6.82 0.39 -14.05
C LEU A 65 5.46 0.95 -14.46
N CYS A 66 5.43 2.03 -15.23
CA CYS A 66 4.19 2.63 -15.73
C CYS A 66 3.40 1.62 -16.58
N HIS A 67 4.06 0.91 -17.48
CA HIS A 67 3.43 -0.13 -18.29
C HIS A 67 2.85 -1.25 -17.42
N SER A 68 3.63 -1.76 -16.46
CA SER A 68 3.18 -2.82 -15.55
C SER A 68 1.98 -2.36 -14.69
N ILE A 69 2.02 -1.13 -14.18
CA ILE A 69 0.92 -0.53 -13.44
C ILE A 69 -0.36 -0.48 -14.28
N LEU A 70 -0.27 -0.04 -15.53
CA LEU A 70 -1.44 0.12 -16.39
C LEU A 70 -2.08 -1.22 -16.76
N HIS A 71 -1.30 -2.28 -16.90
CA HIS A 71 -1.77 -3.55 -17.44
C HIS A 71 -2.01 -4.65 -16.40
N ASN A 72 -1.23 -4.67 -15.33
CA ASN A 72 -1.17 -5.83 -14.42
C ASN A 72 -1.63 -5.53 -13.00
N PHE A 73 -1.91 -4.26 -12.68
CA PHE A 73 -2.05 -3.81 -11.29
C PHE A 73 -3.41 -4.03 -10.65
N LEU A 74 -4.49 -3.89 -11.43
CA LEU A 74 -5.85 -3.94 -10.91
C LEU A 74 -6.18 -5.29 -10.28
N ASN A 75 -5.66 -6.38 -10.86
CA ASN A 75 -5.91 -7.73 -10.39
C ASN A 75 -5.29 -8.00 -9.01
N PRO A 76 -3.97 -7.82 -8.79
CA PRO A 76 -3.37 -8.00 -7.47
C PRO A 76 -3.88 -7.00 -6.43
N PHE A 77 -4.23 -5.77 -6.83
CA PHE A 77 -4.85 -4.80 -5.93
C PHE A 77 -6.23 -5.24 -5.44
N ARG A 78 -7.06 -5.83 -6.31
CA ARG A 78 -8.37 -6.38 -5.92
C ARG A 78 -8.27 -7.65 -5.08
N GLN A 79 -7.23 -8.45 -5.33
CA GLN A 79 -7.01 -9.73 -4.66
C GLN A 79 -6.19 -9.60 -3.37
N SER A 80 -5.63 -8.42 -3.06
CA SER A 80 -4.86 -8.23 -1.83
C SER A 80 -5.78 -8.52 -0.64
N PRO A 81 -5.44 -9.51 0.20
CA PRO A 81 -6.37 -10.02 1.19
C PRO A 81 -6.65 -8.94 2.23
N THR A 82 -7.86 -8.38 2.23
CA THR A 82 -8.36 -7.62 3.35
C THR A 82 -8.36 -8.54 4.58
N ARG A 83 -7.38 -8.40 5.47
CA ARG A 83 -7.55 -8.90 6.85
C ARG A 83 -8.61 -8.03 7.51
N GLN A 84 -9.87 -8.39 7.27
CA GLN A 84 -11.03 -7.82 7.97
C GLN A 84 -10.83 -8.07 9.47
N THR A 85 -10.59 -7.00 10.22
CA THR A 85 -10.99 -6.99 11.62
C THR A 85 -12.51 -6.82 11.67
N GLN A 86 -13.15 -7.58 12.57
CA GLN A 86 -14.59 -7.83 12.69
C GLN A 86 -15.55 -6.65 12.46
N PRO A 87 -16.83 -6.92 12.13
CA PRO A 87 -17.83 -5.90 11.90
C PRO A 87 -18.33 -5.33 13.23
N SER A 88 -17.62 -4.36 13.79
CA SER A 88 -18.25 -3.37 14.64
C SER A 88 -18.74 -2.24 13.74
N GLY A 89 -20.05 -1.99 13.73
CA GLY A 89 -20.74 -1.13 12.77
C GLY A 89 -20.04 0.20 12.45
N ASP A 90 -20.18 0.60 11.19
CA ASP A 90 -19.87 1.93 10.65
C ASP A 90 -18.38 2.29 10.46
N LEU A 91 -17.56 1.32 10.10
CA LEU A 91 -16.13 1.53 9.82
C LEU A 91 -15.91 2.07 8.39
N ARG A 92 -15.76 3.39 8.27
CA ARG A 92 -15.27 4.03 7.04
C ARG A 92 -13.82 3.59 6.78
N SER A 93 -13.64 2.62 5.89
CA SER A 93 -12.34 2.06 5.51
C SER A 93 -11.89 2.61 4.16
N PHE A 94 -10.61 2.94 4.03
CA PHE A 94 -9.99 3.31 2.76
C PHE A 94 -8.82 2.39 2.44
N ARG A 95 -8.80 1.91 1.20
CA ARG A 95 -7.60 1.33 0.59
C ARG A 95 -6.88 2.39 -0.21
N CYS A 96 -5.65 2.70 0.19
CA CYS A 96 -4.83 3.66 -0.51
C CYS A 96 -3.68 2.94 -1.21
N TRP A 97 -3.65 2.96 -2.54
CA TRP A 97 -2.45 2.57 -3.27
C TRP A 97 -1.71 3.80 -3.79
N ASN A 98 -0.47 3.97 -3.30
CA ASN A 98 0.56 4.89 -3.80
C ASN A 98 0.11 6.29 -4.28
N GLY A 99 -1.05 6.77 -3.84
CA GLY A 99 -1.61 8.05 -4.27
C GLY A 99 -2.49 8.09 -5.50
N ILE A 100 -2.76 6.97 -6.14
CA ILE A 100 -3.43 6.98 -7.45
C ILE A 100 -4.89 6.55 -7.31
N HIS A 101 -5.21 5.70 -6.33
CA HIS A 101 -6.57 5.25 -6.10
C HIS A 101 -6.86 5.12 -4.60
N CYS A 102 -7.95 5.75 -4.17
CA CYS A 102 -8.57 5.60 -2.86
C CYS A 102 -10.01 5.19 -3.08
N GLU A 103 -10.37 4.00 -2.66
CA GLU A 103 -11.74 3.50 -2.69
C GLU A 103 -12.26 3.27 -1.28
N SER A 104 -13.54 3.53 -1.06
CA SER A 104 -14.25 3.12 0.14
C SER A 104 -14.34 1.59 0.14
N GLY A 105 -13.84 0.97 1.21
CA GLY A 105 -13.98 -0.46 1.46
C GLY A 105 -15.39 -0.87 1.87
#